data_AF-A0A5K7Z2K7-F1
#
_entry.id   AF-A0A5K7Z2K7-F1
#
_cell.length_a   1.000
_cell.length_b   1.000
_cell.length_c   1.000
_cell.angle_alpha   90.00
_cell.angle_beta   90.00
_cell.angle_gamma   90.00
#
_symmetry.space_group_name_H-M   'P 1'
#
loop_
_entity.id
_entity.type
_entity.pdbx_description
1 polymer ?
#
loop_
_entity_poly.entity_id
_entity_poly.type
_entity_poly.pdbx_seq_one_letter_code
_entity_poly.pdbx_strand_id
1 'polypeptide(L)'
;MKYICKYCGNKTQNSMYAQSNCVQSPFKTHLLITDSGKYVCKYCGIKNTNSFFVRGLCSNRVNEHHEIINDINFYLCKYCGIKGNDPIFIRHNCSKSPHGKHELVDQ
;
A
#
# COMPACT_ATOMS: atom_id res chain seq x y z
N MET A 1 8.86 -18.33 -4.77
CA MET A 1 8.44 -16.91 -4.80
C MET A 1 7.89 -16.55 -3.43
N LYS A 2 8.20 -15.37 -2.88
CA LYS A 2 7.66 -14.91 -1.60
C LYS A 2 6.57 -13.88 -1.86
N TYR A 3 5.48 -13.96 -1.12
CA TYR A 3 4.35 -13.06 -1.18
C TYR A 3 4.15 -12.37 0.15
N ILE A 4 3.46 -11.24 0.08
CA ILE A 4 3.07 -10.47 1.24
C ILE A 4 1.64 -9.95 1.08
N CYS A 5 0.85 -9.99 2.15
CA CYS A 5 -0.47 -9.40 2.14
C CYS A 5 -0.38 -7.89 2.30
N LYS A 6 -0.94 -7.12 1.37
CA LYS A 6 -0.85 -5.66 1.40
C LYS A 6 -1.57 -4.98 2.56
N TYR A 7 -2.52 -5.68 3.19
CA TYR A 7 -3.33 -5.15 4.29
C TYR A 7 -2.84 -5.54 5.69
N CYS A 8 -2.20 -6.71 5.85
CA CYS A 8 -1.77 -7.17 7.17
C CYS A 8 -0.25 -7.37 7.32
N GLY A 9 0.50 -7.31 6.23
CA GLY A 9 1.96 -7.43 6.22
C GLY A 9 2.47 -8.86 6.42
N ASN A 10 1.58 -9.85 6.56
CA ASN A 10 1.97 -11.25 6.68
C ASN A 10 2.63 -11.75 5.39
N LYS A 11 3.72 -12.49 5.55
CA LYS A 11 4.48 -13.08 4.45
C LYS A 11 4.16 -14.56 4.30
N THR A 12 4.19 -15.06 3.08
CA THR A 12 3.93 -16.47 2.76
C THR A 12 4.70 -16.88 1.51
N GLN A 13 4.92 -18.17 1.32
CA GLN A 13 5.38 -18.74 0.05
C GLN A 13 4.25 -19.45 -0.71
N ASN A 14 3.08 -19.58 -0.07
CA ASN A 14 1.92 -20.25 -0.64
C ASN A 14 0.91 -19.22 -1.14
N SER A 15 0.65 -19.21 -2.45
CA SER A 15 -0.35 -18.33 -3.08
C SER A 15 -1.77 -18.64 -2.64
N MET A 16 -2.08 -19.87 -2.22
CA MET A 16 -3.40 -20.25 -1.69
C MET A 16 -3.75 -19.51 -0.39
N TYR A 17 -2.74 -18.92 0.28
CA TYR A 17 -2.98 -18.04 1.42
C TYR A 17 -3.86 -16.83 1.06
N ALA A 18 -3.97 -16.46 -0.22
CA ALA A 18 -4.91 -15.44 -0.69
C ALA A 18 -6.38 -15.77 -0.31
N GLN A 19 -6.72 -17.06 -0.22
CA GLN A 19 -8.08 -17.52 0.06
C GLN A 19 -8.42 -17.55 1.56
N SER A 20 -7.44 -17.42 2.46
CA SER A 20 -7.71 -17.44 3.90
C SER A 20 -8.22 -16.10 4.41
N ASN A 21 -8.86 -16.15 5.58
CA ASN A 21 -9.44 -14.96 6.20
C ASN A 21 -8.36 -13.94 6.62
N CYS A 22 -8.56 -12.68 6.23
CA CYS A 22 -7.72 -11.55 6.63
C CYS A 22 -8.56 -10.45 7.26
N VAL A 23 -8.50 -10.32 8.58
CA VAL A 23 -9.30 -9.33 9.34
C VAL A 23 -8.97 -7.89 8.94
N GLN A 24 -7.72 -7.62 8.57
CA GLN A 24 -7.25 -6.30 8.16
C GLN A 24 -7.62 -5.94 6.71
N SER A 25 -8.09 -6.92 5.93
CA SER A 25 -8.49 -6.68 4.54
C SER A 25 -9.95 -6.24 4.50
N PRO A 26 -10.29 -5.21 3.70
CA PRO A 26 -11.69 -4.84 3.47
C PRO A 26 -12.48 -5.98 2.81
N PHE A 27 -11.80 -6.89 2.10
CA PHE A 27 -12.41 -8.02 1.41
C PHE A 27 -12.48 -9.30 2.26
N LYS A 28 -12.03 -9.24 3.53
CA LYS A 28 -11.90 -10.40 4.43
C LYS A 28 -11.00 -11.52 3.91
N THR A 29 -10.27 -11.31 2.83
CA THR A 29 -9.29 -12.25 2.25
C THR A 29 -7.94 -11.58 2.07
N HIS A 30 -6.86 -12.36 2.00
CA HIS A 30 -5.53 -11.80 1.77
C HIS A 30 -5.37 -11.36 0.32
N LEU A 31 -4.94 -10.12 0.11
CA LEU A 31 -4.55 -9.66 -1.21
C LEU A 31 -3.02 -9.63 -1.28
N LEU A 32 -2.47 -10.57 -2.05
CA LEU A 32 -1.05 -10.85 -2.10
C LEU A 32 -0.37 -10.04 -3.20
N ILE A 33 0.79 -9.48 -2.87
CA ILE A 33 1.76 -8.94 -3.82
C ILE A 33 3.10 -9.68 -3.66
N THR A 34 3.99 -9.58 -4.65
CA THR A 34 5.36 -10.10 -4.55
C THR A 34 6.11 -9.38 -3.42
N ASP A 35 6.80 -10.12 -2.56
CA ASP A 35 7.63 -9.53 -1.50
C ASP A 35 8.97 -9.04 -2.05
N SER A 36 9.12 -7.72 -2.17
CA SER A 36 10.38 -7.07 -2.57
C SER A 36 11.32 -6.76 -1.39
N GLY A 37 10.86 -6.90 -0.14
CA GLY A 37 11.59 -6.50 1.07
C GLY A 37 11.61 -4.99 1.35
N LYS A 38 11.04 -4.16 0.47
CA LYS A 38 10.91 -2.71 0.65
C LYS A 38 9.50 -2.28 0.31
N TYR A 39 8.86 -1.59 1.23
CA TYR A 39 7.44 -1.30 1.17
C TYR A 39 7.18 0.19 1.23
N VAL A 40 6.11 0.61 0.56
CA VAL A 40 5.63 1.97 0.59
C VAL A 40 4.17 1.97 0.96
N CYS A 41 3.75 2.90 1.83
CA CYS A 41 2.33 3.13 2.03
C CYS A 41 1.73 3.84 0.83
N LYS A 42 0.71 3.22 0.24
CA LYS A 42 -0.08 3.75 -0.88
C LYS A 42 -0.67 5.14 -0.64
N TYR A 43 -0.95 5.49 0.62
CA TYR A 43 -1.69 6.70 1.00
C TYR A 43 -0.82 7.79 1.63
N CYS A 44 0.28 7.46 2.31
CA CYS A 44 1.17 8.46 2.92
C CYS A 44 2.63 8.48 2.42
N GLY A 45 3.02 7.52 1.57
CA GLY A 45 4.31 7.50 0.90
C GLY A 45 5.46 7.12 1.84
N ILE A 46 5.14 6.75 3.09
CA ILE A 46 6.15 6.26 4.04
C ILE A 46 6.76 4.98 3.49
N LYS A 47 8.08 4.97 3.39
CA LYS A 47 8.88 3.79 3.06
C LYS A 47 9.24 3.03 4.33
N ASN A 48 9.18 1.71 4.30
CA ASN A 48 9.59 0.85 5.41
C ASN A 48 10.06 -0.52 4.91
N THR A 49 11.02 -1.15 5.59
CA THR A 49 11.45 -2.54 5.32
C THR A 49 10.73 -3.56 6.21
N ASN A 50 10.06 -3.10 7.26
CA ASN A 50 9.19 -3.92 8.09
C ASN A 50 7.77 -3.83 7.53
N SER A 51 7.22 -4.95 7.06
CA SER A 51 5.87 -5.02 6.51
C SER A 51 4.76 -4.86 7.54
N PHE A 52 5.03 -5.11 8.81
CA PHE A 52 4.01 -5.01 9.86
C PHE A 52 3.63 -3.55 10.19
N PHE A 53 4.31 -2.56 9.61
CA PHE A 53 3.92 -1.16 9.77
C PHE A 53 2.49 -0.88 9.29
N VAL A 54 1.91 -1.73 8.43
CA VAL A 54 0.49 -1.64 8.05
C VAL A 54 -0.47 -1.79 9.19
N ARG A 55 -0.07 -2.37 10.32
CA ARG A 55 -0.93 -2.44 11.50
C ARG A 55 -1.05 -1.09 12.22
N GLY A 56 -0.24 -0.11 11.84
CA GLY A 56 -0.36 1.27 12.31
C GLY A 56 -1.40 2.07 11.51
N LEU A 57 -1.85 3.17 12.11
CA LEU A 57 -2.79 4.11 11.47
C LEU A 57 -2.07 4.98 10.43
N CYS A 58 -2.72 5.18 9.29
CA CYS A 58 -2.24 6.06 8.24
C CYS A 58 -2.78 7.48 8.42
N SER A 59 -1.91 8.45 8.65
CA SER A 59 -2.33 9.86 8.84
C SER A 59 -3.02 10.49 7.63
N ASN A 60 -2.83 9.95 6.42
CA ASN A 60 -3.49 10.44 5.20
C ASN A 60 -4.83 9.74 4.90
N ARG A 61 -5.28 8.84 5.77
CA ARG A 61 -6.54 8.10 5.61
C ARG A 61 -7.21 7.97 6.98
N VAL A 62 -8.26 8.75 7.20
CA VAL A 62 -8.91 8.87 8.52
C VAL A 62 -9.37 7.49 9.01
N ASN A 63 -8.88 7.09 10.18
CA ASN A 63 -9.20 5.82 10.85
C ASN A 63 -8.85 4.56 10.04
N GLU A 64 -7.91 4.65 9.11
CA GLU A 64 -7.56 3.52 8.25
C GLU A 64 -6.07 3.19 8.35
N HIS A 65 -5.78 1.90 8.27
CA HIS A 65 -4.44 1.34 8.33
C HIS A 65 -3.64 1.63 7.05
N HIS A 66 -2.31 1.52 7.11
CA HIS A 66 -1.53 1.61 5.89
C HIS A 66 -1.82 0.42 4.96
N GLU A 67 -1.73 0.66 3.64
CA GLU A 67 -1.76 -0.36 2.61
C GLU A 67 -0.43 -0.38 1.89
N ILE A 68 0.19 -1.55 1.78
CA ILE A 68 1.49 -1.74 1.15
C ILE A 68 1.39 -1.80 -0.36
N ILE A 69 2.31 -1.09 -1.01
CA ILE A 69 2.81 -1.40 -2.35
C ILE A 69 4.32 -1.62 -2.28
N ASN A 70 4.91 -2.18 -3.34
CA ASN A 70 6.36 -2.34 -3.41
C ASN A 70 7.08 -0.99 -3.64
N ASP A 71 8.28 -0.85 -3.07
CA ASP A 71 9.18 0.25 -3.44
C ASP A 71 9.72 0.02 -4.85
N ILE A 72 9.40 0.95 -5.73
CA ILE A 72 9.66 0.88 -7.17
C ILE A 72 10.33 2.17 -7.66
N ASN A 73 10.78 2.15 -8.92
CA ASN A 73 11.54 3.27 -9.50
C ASN A 73 10.72 4.56 -9.68
N PHE A 74 9.41 4.44 -9.87
CA PHE A 74 8.53 5.59 -10.01
C PHE A 74 7.13 5.28 -9.50
N TYR A 75 6.43 6.32 -9.09
CA TYR A 75 5.13 6.27 -8.46
C TYR A 75 4.14 7.09 -9.27
N LEU A 76 2.94 6.57 -9.43
CA LEU A 76 1.86 7.24 -10.16
C LEU A 76 0.69 7.50 -9.23
N CYS A 77 0.14 8.70 -9.29
CA CYS A 77 -1.14 8.96 -8.66
C CYS A 77 -2.28 8.37 -9.49
N LYS A 78 -3.10 7.54 -8.85
CA LYS A 78 -4.29 6.90 -9.43
C LYS A 78 -5.30 7.88 -10.04
N TYR A 79 -5.41 9.09 -9.47
CA TYR A 79 -6.46 10.04 -9.86
C TYR A 79 -6.02 11.08 -10.88
N CYS A 80 -4.77 11.56 -10.81
CA CYS A 80 -4.29 12.63 -11.68
C CYS A 80 -3.16 12.22 -12.62
N GLY A 81 -2.64 10.99 -12.51
CA GLY A 81 -1.54 10.51 -13.34
C GLY A 81 -0.18 11.15 -13.07
N ILE A 82 -0.06 12.05 -12.08
CA ILE A 82 1.23 12.64 -11.70
C ILE A 82 2.22 11.52 -11.36
N LYS A 83 3.40 11.64 -11.98
CA LYS A 83 4.53 10.73 -11.80
C LYS A 83 5.59 11.39 -10.93
N GLY A 84 6.09 10.66 -9.94
CA GLY A 84 7.21 11.07 -9.10
C GLY A 84 8.15 9.90 -8.80
N ASN A 85 9.44 10.18 -8.59
CA ASN A 85 10.41 9.16 -8.19
C ASN A 85 10.43 8.93 -6.67
N ASP A 86 9.90 9.87 -5.90
CA ASP A 86 9.73 9.78 -4.45
C ASP A 86 8.23 9.75 -4.11
N PRO A 87 7.73 8.71 -3.42
CA PRO A 87 6.30 8.59 -3.10
C PRO A 87 5.80 9.66 -2.12
N ILE A 88 6.68 10.45 -1.49
CA ILE A 88 6.30 11.53 -0.57
C ILE A 88 5.45 12.61 -1.25
N PHE A 89 5.50 12.74 -2.58
CA PHE A 89 4.67 13.71 -3.31
C PHE A 89 3.17 13.55 -3.00
N ILE A 90 2.73 12.37 -2.55
CA ILE A 90 1.33 12.14 -2.25
C ILE A 90 0.80 12.88 -1.03
N ARG A 91 1.67 13.47 -0.22
CA ARG A 91 1.29 14.32 0.92
C ARG A 91 0.65 15.63 0.48
N HIS A 92 0.93 16.07 -0.74
CA HIS A 92 0.30 17.24 -1.34
C HIS A 92 -1.17 16.97 -1.71
N ASN A 93 -1.91 18.03 -1.99
CA ASN A 93 -3.31 17.92 -2.36
C ASN A 93 -3.47 17.51 -3.83
N CYS A 94 -4.45 16.66 -4.10
CA CYS A 94 -4.83 16.23 -5.43
C CYS A 94 -6.25 16.69 -5.74
N SER A 95 -6.41 17.68 -6.63
CA SER A 95 -7.72 18.20 -7.03
C SER A 95 -8.58 17.21 -7.82
N LYS A 96 -7.95 16.17 -8.39
CA LYS A 96 -8.65 15.09 -9.10
C LYS A 96 -9.06 13.94 -8.18
N SER A 97 -8.61 13.93 -6.93
CA SER A 97 -8.97 12.91 -5.96
C SER A 97 -10.28 13.27 -5.26
N PRO A 98 -11.22 12.32 -5.09
CA PRO A 98 -12.46 12.55 -4.36
C PRO A 98 -12.23 12.90 -2.87
N HIS A 99 -11.05 12.59 -2.34
CA HIS A 99 -10.66 12.88 -0.95
C HIS A 99 -9.61 13.99 -0.85
N GLY A 100 -9.31 14.68 -1.95
CA GLY A 100 -8.36 15.80 -1.99
C GLY A 100 -6.89 15.42 -1.80
N LYS A 101 -6.55 14.12 -1.73
CA LYS A 101 -5.19 13.59 -1.53
C LYS A 101 -4.80 12.60 -2.63
N HIS A 102 -3.52 12.55 -2.97
CA HIS A 102 -3.02 11.56 -3.92
C HIS A 102 -3.08 10.14 -3.31
N GLU A 103 -3.39 9.16 -4.14
CA GLU A 103 -3.30 7.73 -3.84
C GLU A 103 -2.41 7.10 -4.90
N LEU A 104 -1.45 6.27 -4.47
CA LEU A 104 -0.56 5.56 -5.39
C LEU A 104 -1.28 4.40 -6.08
N VAL A 105 -0.90 4.10 -7.31
CA VAL A 105 -1.35 2.91 -8.02
C VAL A 105 -0.62 1.68 -7.48
N ASP A 106 -1.35 0.56 -7.34
CA ASP A 106 -0.75 -0.75 -7.10
C ASP A 106 -0.05 -1.16 -8.42
N GLN A 107 1.29 -1.28 -8.40
CA GLN A 107 2.11 -1.65 -9.56
C GLN A 107 2.76 -3.02 -9.37
#